data_AF-X1SQW9-F1
#
_entry.id   AF-X1SQW9-F1
#
_cell.length_a   1.000
_cell.length_b   1.000
_cell.length_c   1.000
_cell.angle_alpha   90.00
_cell.angle_beta   90.00
_cell.angle_gamma   90.00
#
_symmetry.space_group_name_H-M   'P 1'
#
loop_
_entity.id
_entity.type
_entity.pdbx_description
1 polymer ?
#
loop_
_entity_poly.entity_id
_entity_poly.type
_entity_poly.pdbx_seq_one_letter_code
_entity_poly.pdbx_strand_id
1 'polypeptide(L)'
;LTWAGTHLLDPYRPIDRIKPGQAVAENVEPLQVNVVALDWKWLFIYPQYGVATVNELAAPVDRPIRFHITSSSVMNSFYIPALAGQIYAMPGMETKLHAVINRPGDYEGFSANYSGDGFSHMRFVFHGVDQAGFDGWIAGVRRGGQVLDRERYLDLEKPSEKVPALYFANVEGGLWDAILNMCVEPGKMCMGEMMEIDRKGGLTMASVRNTMPLVYDKYAGRGKNAAIFGSDDSYVMTICTPLQAEAAAAERIRRAELDSVSAPVSLAP
;
A
#
# COMPACT_ATOMS: atom_id res chain seq x y z
N LEU A 1 30.65 22.14 -2.55
CA LEU A 1 29.86 21.73 -1.36
C LEU A 1 28.57 21.02 -1.77
N THR A 2 27.69 21.64 -2.56
CA THR A 2 26.40 21.06 -2.98
C THR A 2 26.52 19.69 -3.63
N TRP A 3 27.40 19.51 -4.62
CA TRP A 3 27.60 18.23 -5.30
C TRP A 3 27.93 17.07 -4.34
N ALA A 4 28.90 17.28 -3.44
CA ALA A 4 29.27 16.28 -2.43
C ALA A 4 28.12 16.01 -1.45
N GLY A 5 27.41 17.06 -1.01
CA GLY A 5 26.24 16.92 -0.15
C GLY A 5 25.11 16.12 -0.80
N THR A 6 24.82 16.36 -2.08
CA THR A 6 23.79 15.63 -2.84
C THR A 6 24.10 14.13 -2.93
N HIS A 7 25.35 13.76 -3.20
CA HIS A 7 25.74 12.34 -3.25
C HIS A 7 25.79 11.68 -1.87
N LEU A 8 26.18 12.41 -0.83
CA LEU A 8 26.26 11.88 0.54
C LEU A 8 24.89 11.72 1.20
N LEU A 9 23.95 12.61 0.88
CA LEU A 9 22.59 12.66 1.43
C LEU A 9 21.53 12.11 0.46
N ASP A 10 21.94 11.27 -0.49
CA ASP A 10 20.99 10.55 -1.35
C ASP A 10 20.10 9.65 -0.47
N PRO A 11 18.76 9.80 -0.50
CA PRO A 11 17.82 8.98 0.27
C PRO A 11 17.99 7.47 0.06
N TYR A 12 18.47 7.06 -1.12
CA TYR A 12 18.65 5.66 -1.50
C TYR A 12 19.94 5.06 -0.94
N ARG A 13 20.88 5.91 -0.51
CA ARG A 13 22.16 5.50 0.05
C ARG A 13 21.98 5.04 1.50
N PRO A 14 22.48 3.85 1.88
CA PRO A 14 22.51 3.43 3.27
C PRO A 14 23.28 4.43 4.13
N ILE A 15 22.87 4.55 5.40
CA ILE A 15 23.54 5.44 6.36
C ILE A 15 24.83 4.80 6.84
N ASP A 16 25.94 5.54 6.73
CA ASP A 16 27.25 5.10 7.25
C ASP A 16 27.46 5.52 8.72
N ARG A 17 26.71 6.51 9.22
CA ARG A 17 26.93 7.15 10.53
C ARG A 17 25.63 7.44 11.26
N ILE A 18 25.57 7.05 12.53
CA ILE A 18 24.42 7.28 13.42
C ILE A 18 24.47 8.70 13.98
N LYS A 19 25.65 9.14 14.44
CA LYS A 19 25.92 10.46 15.04
C LYS A 19 27.26 11.00 14.54
N PRO A 20 27.57 12.30 14.71
CA PRO A 20 28.90 12.82 14.45
C PRO A 20 29.98 12.00 15.17
N GLY A 21 30.88 11.37 14.41
CA GLY A 21 31.96 10.52 14.95
C GLY A 21 31.56 9.07 15.28
N GLN A 22 30.29 8.69 15.14
CA GLN A 22 29.81 7.34 15.43
C GLN A 22 29.34 6.65 14.14
N ALA A 23 30.15 5.71 13.65
CA ALA A 23 29.80 4.86 12.51
C ALA A 23 28.67 3.89 12.88
N VAL A 24 27.90 3.48 11.89
CA VAL A 24 26.99 2.33 12.02
C VAL A 24 27.85 1.08 12.20
N ALA A 25 27.58 0.28 13.23
CA ALA A 25 28.29 -0.98 13.42
C ALA A 25 27.89 -1.98 12.32
N GLU A 26 28.86 -2.73 11.79
CA GLU A 26 28.67 -3.61 10.61
C GLU A 26 27.60 -4.70 10.81
N ASN A 27 27.32 -5.07 12.07
CA ASN A 27 26.37 -6.14 12.42
C ASN A 27 24.96 -5.65 12.77
N VAL A 28 24.64 -4.36 12.55
CA VAL A 28 23.31 -3.82 12.88
C VAL A 28 22.37 -4.00 11.70
N GLU A 29 21.36 -4.86 11.86
CA GLU A 29 20.30 -5.00 10.86
C GLU A 29 19.39 -3.75 10.89
N PRO A 30 19.23 -3.03 9.77
CA PRO A 30 18.31 -1.90 9.68
C PRO A 30 16.88 -2.32 9.97
N LEU A 31 16.12 -1.47 10.67
CA LEU A 31 14.69 -1.64 10.81
C LEU A 31 14.03 -1.37 9.45
N GLN A 32 13.33 -2.36 8.91
CA GLN A 32 12.59 -2.20 7.67
C GLN A 32 11.16 -1.76 7.97
N VAL A 33 10.71 -0.69 7.31
CA VAL A 33 9.35 -0.18 7.41
C VAL A 33 8.82 0.09 6.01
N ASN A 34 7.73 -0.58 5.67
CA ASN A 34 7.02 -0.38 4.43
C ASN A 34 5.91 0.66 4.68
N VAL A 35 5.94 1.77 3.95
CA VAL A 35 5.03 2.91 4.08
C VAL A 35 4.14 2.96 2.86
N VAL A 36 2.84 2.97 3.07
CA VAL A 36 1.85 3.12 2.02
C VAL A 36 1.06 4.40 2.27
N ALA A 37 1.13 5.32 1.33
CA ALA A 37 0.23 6.47 1.30
C ALA A 37 -1.14 6.04 0.78
N LEU A 38 -2.15 6.14 1.63
CA LEU A 38 -3.57 5.97 1.27
C LEU A 38 -4.24 7.35 1.21
N ASP A 39 -5.52 7.39 0.82
CA ASP A 39 -6.29 8.64 0.84
C ASP A 39 -6.45 9.15 2.29
N TRP A 40 -5.63 10.14 2.63
CA TRP A 40 -5.57 10.91 3.87
C TRP A 40 -5.24 10.11 5.14
N LYS A 41 -4.50 9.02 4.99
CA LYS A 41 -3.97 8.19 6.09
C LYS A 41 -2.68 7.51 5.66
N TRP A 42 -1.84 7.20 6.64
CA TRP A 42 -0.58 6.51 6.44
C TRP A 42 -0.66 5.11 7.00
N LEU A 43 -0.36 4.10 6.18
CA LEU A 43 -0.24 2.72 6.59
C LEU A 43 1.24 2.35 6.69
N PHE A 44 1.64 1.81 7.83
CA PHE A 44 2.99 1.34 8.12
C PHE A 44 2.97 -0.17 8.32
N ILE A 45 3.79 -0.90 7.58
CA ILE A 45 3.92 -2.35 7.65
C ILE A 45 5.36 -2.67 8.10
N TYR A 46 5.48 -3.50 9.13
CA TYR A 46 6.75 -3.96 9.67
C TYR A 46 6.98 -5.42 9.26
N PRO A 47 7.60 -5.69 8.09
CA PRO A 47 7.74 -7.04 7.56
C PRO A 47 8.51 -7.97 8.50
N GLN A 48 9.54 -7.47 9.18
CA GLN A 48 10.33 -8.22 10.17
C GLN A 48 9.49 -8.73 11.36
N TYR A 49 8.40 -8.04 11.67
CA TYR A 49 7.56 -8.34 12.83
C TYR A 49 6.16 -8.85 12.45
N GLY A 50 5.80 -8.81 11.16
CA GLY A 50 4.48 -9.21 10.66
C GLY A 50 3.32 -8.36 11.19
N VAL A 51 3.57 -7.11 11.60
CA VAL A 51 2.54 -6.20 12.12
C VAL A 51 2.36 -4.99 11.22
N ALA A 52 1.21 -4.33 11.33
CA ALA A 52 0.97 -3.07 10.65
C ALA A 52 0.23 -2.08 11.54
N THR A 53 0.40 -0.79 11.26
CA THR A 53 -0.23 0.31 12.00
C THR A 53 -0.70 1.40 11.05
N VAL A 54 -1.71 2.17 11.46
CA VAL A 54 -2.22 3.33 10.72
C VAL A 54 -1.97 4.58 11.54
N ASN A 55 -1.43 5.63 10.90
CA ASN A 55 -1.17 6.95 11.48
C ASN A 55 -0.26 6.99 12.72
N GLU A 56 0.40 5.87 13.05
CA GLU A 56 1.37 5.78 14.14
C GLU A 56 2.54 4.90 13.73
N LEU A 57 3.75 5.36 14.01
CA LEU A 57 5.00 4.70 13.66
C LEU A 57 5.94 4.77 14.87
N ALA A 58 6.59 3.68 15.24
CA ALA A 58 7.64 3.67 16.25
C ALA A 58 8.96 3.13 15.70
N ALA A 59 10.08 3.63 16.20
CA ALA A 59 11.40 3.09 15.91
C ALA A 59 12.37 3.27 17.09
N PRO A 60 13.32 2.34 17.27
CA PRO A 60 14.33 2.46 18.29
C PRO A 60 15.35 3.55 17.90
N VAL A 61 15.77 4.34 18.89
CA VAL A 61 16.83 5.33 18.75
C VAL A 61 18.16 4.67 18.40
N ASP A 62 18.97 5.38 17.63
CA ASP A 62 20.31 4.97 17.20
C ASP A 62 20.36 3.68 16.35
N ARG A 63 19.21 3.23 15.82
CA ARG A 63 19.14 2.16 14.82
C ARG A 63 18.86 2.75 13.42
N PRO A 64 19.59 2.34 12.37
CA PRO A 64 19.25 2.71 11.00
C PRO A 64 17.87 2.18 10.62
N ILE A 65 17.06 3.03 9.98
CA ILE A 65 15.73 2.71 9.49
C ILE A 65 15.77 2.78 7.96
N ARG A 66 15.24 1.77 7.30
CA ARG A 66 15.02 1.74 5.86
C ARG A 66 13.52 1.79 5.59
N PHE A 67 13.08 2.90 5.03
CA PHE A 67 11.72 3.06 4.55
C PHE A 67 11.62 2.63 3.09
N HIS A 68 10.67 1.76 2.80
CA HIS A 68 10.19 1.45 1.47
C HIS A 68 8.84 2.14 1.31
N ILE A 69 8.70 3.05 0.38
CA ILE A 69 7.56 3.97 0.34
C ILE A 69 6.85 3.82 -1.00
N THR A 70 5.53 3.69 -0.95
CA THR A 70 4.68 3.66 -2.13
C THR A 70 3.35 4.37 -1.86
N SER A 71 2.52 4.54 -2.87
CA SER A 71 1.17 5.10 -2.75
C SER A 71 0.15 4.16 -3.37
N SER A 72 -1.08 4.10 -2.83
CA SER A 72 -2.18 3.35 -3.44
C SER A 72 -3.00 4.19 -4.43
N SER A 73 -3.02 5.51 -4.22
CA SER A 73 -3.87 6.45 -4.94
C SER A 73 -3.04 7.54 -5.64
N VAL A 74 -2.92 8.71 -5.03
CA VAL A 74 -2.28 9.92 -5.58
C VAL A 74 -0.87 10.10 -5.02
N MET A 75 -0.09 10.95 -5.68
CA MET A 75 1.25 11.28 -5.20
C MET A 75 1.18 12.02 -3.86
N ASN A 76 1.92 11.51 -2.86
CA ASN A 76 2.09 12.14 -1.56
C ASN A 76 3.57 12.43 -1.30
N SER A 77 3.88 13.18 -0.25
CA SER A 77 5.27 13.39 0.17
C SER A 77 5.43 13.05 1.64
N PHE A 78 6.10 11.94 1.93
CA PHE A 78 6.38 11.48 3.28
C PHE A 78 7.45 12.39 3.91
N TYR A 79 7.10 13.03 5.02
CA TYR A 79 8.00 13.95 5.70
C TYR A 79 7.90 13.87 7.22
N ILE A 80 9.04 13.72 7.87
CA ILE A 80 9.23 13.81 9.33
C ILE A 80 10.35 14.84 9.55
N PRO A 81 10.03 16.11 9.87
CA PRO A 81 11.02 17.19 9.92
C PRO A 81 12.20 16.93 10.87
N ALA A 82 11.96 16.18 11.95
CA ALA A 82 12.96 15.88 12.96
C ALA A 82 13.91 14.72 12.59
N LEU A 83 13.63 14.00 11.50
CA LEU A 83 14.30 12.74 11.17
C LEU A 83 15.24 12.88 9.97
N ALA A 84 14.67 13.10 8.78
CA ALA A 84 15.39 13.13 7.51
C ALA A 84 14.69 14.08 6.53
N GLY A 85 15.20 14.15 5.29
CA GLY A 85 14.54 14.85 4.21
C GLY A 85 13.18 14.26 3.86
N GLN A 86 12.38 15.01 3.10
CA GLN A 86 11.14 14.50 2.52
C GLN A 86 11.40 13.62 1.30
N ILE A 87 10.51 12.68 1.02
CA ILE A 87 10.53 11.89 -0.21
C ILE A 87 9.12 11.67 -0.74
N TYR A 88 8.97 11.57 -2.06
CA TYR A 88 7.68 11.34 -2.69
C TYR A 88 7.26 9.86 -2.59
N ALA A 89 5.97 9.66 -2.35
CA ALA A 89 5.28 8.38 -2.45
C ALA A 89 4.47 8.38 -3.75
N MET A 90 4.79 7.47 -4.67
CA MET A 90 4.17 7.40 -5.99
C MET A 90 3.48 6.04 -6.18
N PRO A 91 2.30 6.02 -6.82
CA PRO A 91 1.60 4.77 -7.08
C PRO A 91 2.33 3.94 -8.13
N GLY A 92 2.42 2.63 -7.91
CA GLY A 92 3.09 1.70 -8.82
C GLY A 92 4.63 1.77 -8.78
N MET A 93 5.22 2.56 -7.87
CA MET A 93 6.66 2.70 -7.72
C MET A 93 7.07 2.61 -6.25
N GLU A 94 8.29 2.13 -6.02
CA GLU A 94 8.91 2.11 -4.70
C GLU A 94 9.98 3.19 -4.61
N THR A 95 9.87 4.05 -3.60
CA THR A 95 10.93 4.98 -3.21
C THR A 95 11.57 4.55 -1.90
N LYS A 96 12.85 4.87 -1.73
CA LYS A 96 13.64 4.44 -0.56
C LYS A 96 14.13 5.64 0.21
N LEU A 97 14.01 5.59 1.53
CA LEU A 97 14.56 6.60 2.43
C LEU A 97 15.28 5.91 3.57
N HIS A 98 16.55 6.26 3.77
CA HIS A 98 17.30 5.85 4.94
C HIS A 98 17.32 6.98 5.97
N ALA A 99 17.06 6.62 7.22
CA ALA A 99 16.96 7.57 8.32
C ALA A 99 17.49 6.99 9.63
N VAL A 100 17.79 7.86 10.58
CA VAL A 100 18.15 7.50 11.95
C VAL A 100 17.63 8.55 12.91
N ILE A 101 17.08 8.13 14.04
CA ILE A 101 16.64 9.04 15.11
C ILE A 101 17.60 8.95 16.29
N ASN A 102 18.10 10.10 16.75
CA ASN A 102 19.17 10.15 17.76
C ASN A 102 18.72 10.53 19.17
N ARG A 103 17.47 10.97 19.30
CA ARG A 103 16.88 11.37 20.59
C ARG A 103 15.52 10.73 20.73
N PRO A 104 15.19 10.21 21.92
CA PRO A 104 13.85 9.72 22.18
C PRO A 104 12.87 10.90 22.26
N GLY A 105 11.63 10.64 21.85
CA GLY A 105 10.55 11.63 21.87
C GLY A 105 9.49 11.34 20.81
N ASP A 106 8.40 12.11 20.90
CA ASP A 106 7.32 12.06 19.93
C ASP A 106 7.52 13.16 18.89
N TYR A 107 7.55 12.75 17.63
CA TYR A 107 7.74 13.62 16.49
C TYR A 107 6.53 13.57 15.59
N GLU A 108 6.25 14.70 14.95
CA GLU A 108 5.14 14.79 14.03
C GLU A 108 5.61 14.51 12.60
N GLY A 109 4.91 13.61 11.92
CA GLY A 109 5.03 13.37 10.50
C GLY A 109 3.78 13.79 9.75
N PHE A 110 3.93 14.25 8.51
CA PHE A 110 2.81 14.70 7.69
C PHE A 110 3.10 14.55 6.19
N SER A 111 2.05 14.65 5.38
CA SER A 111 2.21 14.77 3.93
C SER A 111 2.58 16.20 3.53
N ALA A 112 3.70 16.39 2.82
CA ALA A 112 4.14 17.70 2.33
C ALA A 112 3.61 18.04 0.92
N ASN A 113 2.87 17.13 0.28
CA ASN A 113 2.31 17.34 -1.06
C ASN A 113 0.79 17.26 -1.02
N TYR A 114 0.12 18.25 -1.62
CA TYR A 114 -1.35 18.31 -1.66
C TYR A 114 -1.94 17.08 -2.35
N SER A 115 -2.88 16.42 -1.66
CA SER A 115 -3.52 15.17 -2.09
C SER A 115 -5.05 15.18 -1.97
N GLY A 116 -5.67 16.37 -1.97
CA GLY A 116 -7.13 16.54 -1.96
C GLY A 116 -7.71 17.00 -0.62
N ASP A 117 -9.01 16.79 -0.44
CA ASP A 117 -9.83 17.41 0.62
C ASP A 117 -9.31 17.12 2.04
N GLY A 118 -9.01 15.85 2.36
CA GLY A 118 -8.50 15.44 3.67
C GLY A 118 -7.00 15.68 3.90
N PHE A 119 -6.28 16.31 2.96
CA PHE A 119 -4.83 16.53 3.02
C PHE A 119 -4.36 17.16 4.33
N SER A 120 -5.11 18.14 4.84
CA SER A 120 -4.76 18.87 6.08
C SER A 120 -4.69 17.96 7.32
N HIS A 121 -5.39 16.83 7.28
CA HIS A 121 -5.46 15.85 8.36
C HIS A 121 -4.51 14.66 8.17
N MET A 122 -3.77 14.62 7.08
CA MET A 122 -2.85 13.53 6.73
C MET A 122 -1.54 13.63 7.55
N ARG A 123 -1.67 13.42 8.86
CA ARG A 123 -0.61 13.51 9.88
C ARG A 123 -0.51 12.18 10.62
N PHE A 124 0.68 11.89 11.14
CA PHE A 124 0.97 10.69 11.91
C PHE A 124 1.98 11.01 13.01
N VAL A 125 1.99 10.20 14.06
CA VAL A 125 2.96 10.34 15.15
C VAL A 125 4.11 9.35 14.93
N PHE A 126 5.34 9.84 15.06
CA PHE A 126 6.56 9.05 15.05
C PHE A 126 7.17 9.01 16.45
N HIS A 127 7.17 7.83 17.07
CA HIS A 127 7.75 7.58 18.38
C HIS A 127 9.21 7.12 18.24
N GLY A 128 10.15 7.99 18.62
CA GLY A 128 11.53 7.61 18.86
C GLY A 128 11.66 7.06 20.29
N VAL A 129 11.85 5.76 20.44
CA VAL A 129 11.90 5.08 21.75
C VAL A 129 13.21 4.33 21.91
N ASP A 130 13.54 3.86 23.11
CA ASP A 130 14.64 2.91 23.29
C ASP A 130 14.26 1.51 22.78
N GLN A 131 15.22 0.58 22.74
CA GLN A 131 14.97 -0.77 22.23
C GLN A 131 13.89 -1.50 23.04
N ALA A 132 13.92 -1.38 24.37
CA ALA A 132 12.93 -2.00 25.26
C ALA A 132 11.52 -1.41 25.05
N GLY A 133 11.42 -0.08 24.88
CA GLY A 133 10.17 0.59 24.55
C GLY A 133 9.64 0.17 23.18
N PHE A 134 10.50 0.00 22.18
CA PHE A 134 10.11 -0.50 20.87
C PHE A 134 9.58 -1.92 20.92
N ASP A 135 10.27 -2.82 21.63
CA ASP A 135 9.83 -4.21 21.81
C ASP A 135 8.47 -4.28 22.53
N GLY A 136 8.28 -3.42 23.54
CA GLY A 136 7.00 -3.25 24.24
C GLY A 136 5.88 -2.70 23.35
N TRP A 137 6.19 -1.74 22.47
CA TRP A 137 5.26 -1.20 21.49
C TRP A 137 4.81 -2.26 20.49
N ILE A 138 5.75 -3.03 19.91
CA ILE A 138 5.45 -4.15 19.01
C ILE A 138 4.56 -5.19 19.70
N ALA A 139 4.87 -5.54 20.96
CA ALA A 139 4.03 -6.44 21.74
C ALA A 139 2.62 -5.85 21.98
N GLY A 140 2.51 -4.53 22.15
CA GLY A 140 1.25 -3.79 22.18
C GLY A 140 0.43 -3.95 20.90
N VAL A 141 1.05 -3.70 19.73
CA VAL A 141 0.42 -3.86 18.41
C VAL A 141 -0.10 -5.28 18.20
N ARG A 142 0.70 -6.29 18.59
CA ARG A 142 0.31 -7.71 18.50
C ARG A 142 -0.92 -8.08 19.35
N ARG A 143 -1.23 -7.33 20.41
CA ARG A 143 -2.45 -7.54 21.22
C ARG A 143 -3.71 -6.98 20.56
N GLY A 144 -3.60 -6.12 19.55
CA GLY A 144 -4.74 -5.56 18.83
C GLY A 144 -5.61 -6.60 18.11
N GLY A 145 -5.06 -7.79 17.83
CA GLY A 145 -5.79 -8.98 17.38
C GLY A 145 -6.36 -8.92 15.96
N GLN A 146 -6.32 -7.77 15.29
CA GLN A 146 -6.81 -7.62 13.93
C GLN A 146 -5.78 -8.10 12.90
N VAL A 147 -6.26 -8.73 11.83
CA VAL A 147 -5.44 -9.13 10.68
C VAL A 147 -5.64 -8.11 9.56
N LEU A 148 -4.56 -7.71 8.91
CA LEU A 148 -4.57 -6.94 7.67
C LEU A 148 -4.45 -7.90 6.49
N ASP A 149 -5.59 -8.36 5.99
CA ASP A 149 -5.73 -9.12 4.75
C ASP A 149 -6.11 -8.19 3.58
N ARG A 150 -6.19 -8.74 2.36
CA ARG A 150 -6.57 -7.96 1.16
C ARG A 150 -7.94 -7.30 1.28
N GLU A 151 -8.93 -7.98 1.85
CA GLU A 151 -10.28 -7.44 2.01
C GLU A 151 -10.28 -6.23 2.96
N ARG A 152 -9.65 -6.39 4.13
CA ARG A 152 -9.46 -5.31 5.10
C ARG A 152 -8.65 -4.16 4.51
N TYR A 153 -7.64 -4.45 3.69
CA TYR A 153 -6.89 -3.42 3.00
C TYR A 153 -7.78 -2.63 2.04
N LEU A 154 -8.62 -3.29 1.23
CA LEU A 154 -9.53 -2.60 0.30
C LEU A 154 -10.55 -1.74 1.04
N ASP A 155 -11.03 -2.19 2.19
CA ASP A 155 -11.85 -1.37 3.09
C ASP A 155 -11.07 -0.18 3.66
N LEU A 156 -9.82 -0.40 4.06
CA LEU A 156 -8.92 0.64 4.53
C LEU A 156 -8.48 1.57 3.40
N GLU A 157 -8.53 1.19 2.13
CA GLU A 157 -8.12 2.04 1.00
C GLU A 157 -9.16 3.11 0.68
N LYS A 158 -10.46 2.82 0.91
CA LYS A 158 -11.57 3.75 0.66
C LYS A 158 -11.30 5.13 1.31
N PRO A 159 -11.61 6.26 0.66
CA PRO A 159 -11.33 7.59 1.20
C PRO A 159 -11.93 7.78 2.60
N SER A 160 -11.11 8.22 3.54
CA SER A 160 -11.54 8.48 4.92
C SER A 160 -10.64 9.52 5.58
N GLU A 161 -11.18 10.37 6.44
CA GLU A 161 -10.42 11.42 7.11
C GLU A 161 -10.32 11.17 8.62
N LYS A 162 -9.24 11.70 9.24
CA LYS A 162 -9.04 11.69 10.71
C LYS A 162 -9.16 10.30 11.34
N VAL A 163 -8.68 9.28 10.63
CA VAL A 163 -8.65 7.91 11.16
C VAL A 163 -7.73 7.88 12.39
N PRO A 164 -8.19 7.38 13.55
CA PRO A 164 -7.34 7.23 14.72
C PRO A 164 -6.24 6.20 14.46
N ALA A 165 -5.28 6.09 15.39
CA ALA A 165 -4.28 5.03 15.30
C ALA A 165 -4.96 3.66 15.32
N LEU A 166 -4.65 2.82 14.32
CA LEU A 166 -5.13 1.44 14.23
C LEU A 166 -3.92 0.50 14.30
N TYR A 167 -4.13 -0.69 14.87
CA TYR A 167 -3.09 -1.68 15.09
C TYR A 167 -3.54 -3.04 14.54
N PHE A 168 -2.71 -3.62 13.66
CA PHE A 168 -2.90 -4.94 13.07
C PHE A 168 -1.81 -5.88 13.56
N ALA A 169 -2.22 -6.96 14.20
CA ALA A 169 -1.34 -7.95 14.80
C ALA A 169 -0.71 -8.90 13.79
N ASN A 170 -1.34 -9.08 12.62
CA ASN A 170 -0.85 -9.92 11.54
C ASN A 170 -1.12 -9.24 10.19
N VAL A 171 -0.25 -9.47 9.21
CA VAL A 171 -0.34 -8.96 7.85
C VAL A 171 -0.24 -10.13 6.88
N GLU A 172 -1.17 -10.22 5.94
CA GLU A 172 -1.14 -11.24 4.89
C GLU A 172 0.18 -11.18 4.10
N GLY A 173 0.78 -12.36 3.87
CA GLY A 173 2.02 -12.48 3.09
C GLY A 173 1.84 -11.98 1.66
N GLY A 174 2.81 -11.21 1.15
CA GLY A 174 2.77 -10.65 -0.21
C GLY A 174 1.81 -9.47 -0.38
N LEU A 175 1.16 -8.98 0.68
CA LEU A 175 0.29 -7.80 0.61
C LEU A 175 1.05 -6.56 0.11
N TRP A 176 2.27 -6.34 0.60
CA TRP A 176 3.12 -5.25 0.13
C TRP A 176 3.36 -5.31 -1.39
N ASP A 177 3.72 -6.47 -1.90
CA ASP A 177 3.99 -6.65 -3.34
C ASP A 177 2.72 -6.44 -4.16
N ALA A 178 1.56 -6.86 -3.65
CA ALA A 178 0.27 -6.61 -4.29
C ALA A 178 -0.09 -5.11 -4.32
N ILE A 179 0.21 -4.37 -3.25
CA ILE A 179 0.02 -2.91 -3.18
C ILE A 179 0.93 -2.22 -4.18
N LEU A 180 2.23 -2.55 -4.15
CA LEU A 180 3.23 -1.96 -5.05
C LEU A 180 2.88 -2.21 -6.52
N ASN A 181 2.37 -3.40 -6.84
CA ASN A 181 1.94 -3.76 -8.20
C ASN A 181 0.49 -3.38 -8.53
N MET A 182 -0.19 -2.63 -7.67
CA MET A 182 -1.58 -2.16 -7.86
C MET A 182 -2.61 -3.28 -8.14
N CYS A 183 -2.42 -4.45 -7.54
CA CYS A 183 -3.23 -5.66 -7.75
C CYS A 183 -3.73 -6.29 -6.43
N VAL A 184 -4.07 -5.46 -5.44
CA VAL A 184 -4.65 -5.96 -4.18
C VAL A 184 -6.02 -6.62 -4.41
N GLU A 185 -6.81 -6.05 -5.34
CA GLU A 185 -8.07 -6.64 -5.79
C GLU A 185 -7.85 -8.06 -6.35
N PRO A 186 -8.52 -9.09 -5.79
CA PRO A 186 -8.37 -10.46 -6.27
C PRO A 186 -8.64 -10.59 -7.78
N GLY A 187 -7.68 -11.21 -8.47
CA GLY A 187 -7.76 -11.44 -9.92
C GLY A 187 -7.37 -10.24 -10.79
N LYS A 188 -7.01 -9.07 -10.22
CA LYS A 188 -6.46 -7.94 -10.99
C LYS A 188 -5.02 -8.19 -11.43
N MET A 189 -4.73 -7.96 -12.71
CA MET A 189 -3.37 -8.14 -13.23
C MET A 189 -2.39 -7.23 -12.50
N CYS A 190 -1.34 -7.82 -11.94
CA CYS A 190 -0.25 -7.05 -11.32
C CYS A 190 0.56 -6.34 -12.40
N MET A 191 1.02 -5.11 -12.11
CA MET A 191 1.86 -4.35 -13.05
C MET A 191 3.13 -5.14 -13.47
N GLY A 192 3.77 -5.84 -12.52
CA GLY A 192 4.90 -6.72 -12.83
C GLY A 192 4.59 -7.84 -13.82
N GLU A 193 3.39 -8.43 -13.74
CA GLU A 193 2.94 -9.46 -14.69
C GLU A 193 2.66 -8.88 -16.06
N MET A 194 2.02 -7.70 -16.12
CA MET A 194 1.78 -6.98 -17.36
C MET A 194 3.10 -6.64 -18.06
N MET A 195 4.08 -6.09 -17.32
CA MET A 195 5.40 -5.79 -17.87
C MET A 195 6.13 -7.04 -18.37
N GLU A 196 6.00 -8.18 -17.67
CA GLU A 196 6.59 -9.45 -18.10
C GLU A 196 5.92 -10.02 -19.36
N ILE A 197 4.61 -9.86 -19.49
CA ILE A 197 3.86 -10.18 -20.70
C ILE A 197 4.34 -9.32 -21.87
N ASP A 198 4.45 -8.01 -21.66
CA ASP A 198 4.90 -7.07 -22.70
C ASP A 198 6.34 -7.36 -23.12
N ARG A 199 7.22 -7.66 -22.15
CA ARG A 199 8.60 -8.11 -22.40
C ARG A 199 8.66 -9.38 -23.26
N LYS A 200 7.65 -10.25 -23.16
CA LYS A 200 7.51 -11.48 -23.97
C LYS A 200 6.81 -11.26 -25.32
N GLY A 201 6.43 -10.03 -25.66
CA GLY A 201 5.77 -9.69 -26.92
C GLY A 201 4.25 -9.57 -26.85
N GLY A 202 3.67 -9.48 -25.64
CA GLY A 202 2.24 -9.33 -25.41
C GLY A 202 1.43 -10.63 -25.59
N LEU A 203 0.13 -10.57 -25.31
CA LEU A 203 -0.78 -11.73 -25.42
C LEU A 203 -1.55 -11.79 -26.75
N THR A 204 -1.26 -10.89 -27.70
CA THR A 204 -1.95 -10.81 -29.00
C THR A 204 -3.49 -10.82 -28.85
N MET A 205 -4.21 -11.71 -29.54
CA MET A 205 -5.67 -11.81 -29.48
C MET A 205 -6.22 -12.28 -28.13
N ALA A 206 -5.40 -12.90 -27.27
CA ALA A 206 -5.84 -13.31 -25.94
C ALA A 206 -6.06 -12.09 -25.01
N SER A 207 -5.39 -10.95 -25.26
CA SER A 207 -5.64 -9.71 -24.52
C SER A 207 -7.08 -9.21 -24.65
N VAL A 208 -7.72 -9.44 -25.80
CA VAL A 208 -9.08 -8.94 -26.09
C VAL A 208 -10.15 -9.57 -25.18
N ARG A 209 -9.88 -10.76 -24.64
CA ARG A 209 -10.84 -11.51 -23.80
C ARG A 209 -10.52 -11.44 -22.31
N ASN A 210 -9.49 -10.71 -21.92
CA ASN A 210 -8.96 -10.72 -20.55
C ASN A 210 -9.39 -9.48 -19.74
N THR A 211 -10.66 -9.09 -19.84
CA THR A 211 -11.20 -7.94 -19.12
C THR A 211 -12.36 -8.36 -18.22
N MET A 212 -12.47 -7.70 -17.06
CA MET A 212 -13.62 -7.78 -16.17
C MET A 212 -14.18 -6.39 -15.86
N PRO A 213 -15.50 -6.30 -15.59
CA PRO A 213 -16.11 -5.02 -15.25
C PRO A 213 -15.51 -4.46 -13.95
N LEU A 214 -15.27 -3.16 -13.91
CA LEU A 214 -14.87 -2.47 -12.69
C LEU A 214 -16.03 -2.44 -11.68
N VAL A 215 -15.82 -3.01 -10.50
CA VAL A 215 -16.83 -3.03 -9.41
C VAL A 215 -16.72 -1.79 -8.51
N TYR A 216 -15.53 -1.17 -8.47
CA TYR A 216 -15.24 0.04 -7.71
C TYR A 216 -14.20 0.88 -8.46
N ASP A 217 -14.48 2.18 -8.61
CA ASP A 217 -13.58 3.13 -9.26
C ASP A 217 -12.91 4.04 -8.22
N LYS A 218 -11.59 3.90 -8.05
CA LYS A 218 -10.77 4.69 -7.12
C LYS A 218 -10.41 6.09 -7.63
N TYR A 219 -10.57 6.38 -8.93
CA TYR A 219 -10.21 7.65 -9.56
C TYR A 219 -11.44 8.52 -9.91
N ALA A 220 -12.66 7.97 -9.87
CA ALA A 220 -13.88 8.73 -10.14
C ALA A 220 -14.31 9.66 -8.99
N GLY A 221 -13.65 10.80 -8.87
CA GLY A 221 -14.28 12.01 -8.35
C GLY A 221 -15.33 12.55 -9.33
N ARG A 222 -16.63 12.39 -8.99
CA ARG A 222 -17.86 12.79 -9.72
C ARG A 222 -18.21 11.97 -10.99
N GLY A 223 -18.92 10.88 -10.74
CA GLY A 223 -19.79 10.21 -11.72
C GLY A 223 -20.69 9.22 -11.00
N LYS A 224 -21.69 9.69 -10.24
CA LYS A 224 -22.74 8.83 -9.70
C LYS A 224 -23.57 8.32 -10.87
N ASN A 225 -23.25 7.17 -11.44
CA ASN A 225 -24.19 6.32 -12.14
C ASN A 225 -23.66 4.88 -12.08
N ALA A 226 -24.29 4.04 -11.27
CA ALA A 226 -24.28 2.62 -11.57
C ALA A 226 -25.00 2.50 -12.92
N ALA A 227 -24.27 2.19 -13.98
CA ALA A 227 -24.90 2.01 -15.29
C ALA A 227 -25.86 0.82 -15.16
N ILE A 228 -27.16 1.12 -15.28
CA ILE A 228 -28.26 0.13 -15.26
C ILE A 228 -28.09 -0.89 -16.42
N PHE A 229 -27.24 -0.58 -17.40
CA PHE A 229 -26.62 -1.52 -18.33
C PHE A 229 -25.15 -1.15 -18.51
N GLY A 230 -24.22 -2.06 -18.18
CA GLY A 230 -22.79 -2.00 -18.53
C GLY A 230 -22.07 -0.68 -18.25
N SER A 231 -21.33 -0.60 -17.15
CA SER A 231 -20.23 0.36 -17.12
C SER A 231 -19.16 -0.14 -18.11
N ASP A 232 -18.87 0.62 -19.17
CA ASP A 232 -17.82 0.32 -20.15
C ASP A 232 -16.41 0.27 -19.52
N ASP A 233 -16.31 0.67 -18.25
CA ASP A 233 -15.08 0.64 -17.48
C ASP A 233 -14.73 -0.80 -17.08
N SER A 234 -13.64 -1.31 -17.64
CA SER A 234 -13.11 -2.66 -17.39
C SER A 234 -11.62 -2.63 -17.11
N TYR A 235 -11.13 -3.60 -16.34
CA TYR A 235 -9.70 -3.76 -16.05
C TYR A 235 -9.18 -5.11 -16.56
N VAL A 236 -7.87 -5.19 -16.79
CA VAL A 236 -7.20 -6.41 -17.26
C VAL A 236 -7.04 -7.38 -16.08
N MET A 237 -7.58 -8.60 -16.23
CA MET A 237 -7.49 -9.63 -15.19
C MET A 237 -6.16 -10.39 -15.25
N THR A 238 -5.71 -10.98 -14.14
CA THR A 238 -4.64 -11.99 -14.18
C THR A 238 -5.15 -13.20 -14.97
N ILE A 239 -4.32 -13.74 -15.86
CA ILE A 239 -4.61 -15.03 -16.52
C ILE A 239 -3.77 -16.11 -15.83
N CYS A 240 -4.13 -16.55 -14.63
CA CYS A 240 -3.36 -17.62 -13.97
C CYS A 240 -4.21 -18.55 -13.08
N THR A 241 -5.13 -19.30 -13.69
CA THR A 241 -5.01 -20.75 -13.92
C THR A 241 -6.14 -21.18 -14.87
N PRO A 242 -5.94 -22.15 -15.79
CA PRO A 242 -7.04 -22.67 -16.61
C PRO A 242 -8.22 -23.13 -15.74
N LEU A 243 -7.94 -23.66 -14.54
CA LEU A 243 -8.96 -24.03 -13.54
C LEU A 243 -9.76 -22.83 -12.99
N GLN A 244 -9.14 -21.68 -12.73
CA GLN A 244 -9.86 -20.50 -12.24
C GLN A 244 -10.58 -19.75 -13.36
N ALA A 245 -10.05 -19.76 -14.58
CA ALA A 245 -10.74 -19.26 -15.77
C ALA A 245 -11.95 -20.13 -16.10
N GLU A 246 -11.83 -21.46 -16.00
CA GLU A 246 -12.95 -22.41 -16.10
C GLU A 246 -13.96 -22.22 -14.97
N ALA A 247 -13.52 -22.02 -13.72
CA ALA A 247 -14.41 -21.76 -12.59
C ALA A 247 -15.17 -20.43 -12.76
N ALA A 248 -14.50 -19.36 -13.20
CA ALA A 248 -15.14 -18.08 -13.46
C ALA A 248 -16.08 -18.12 -14.68
N ALA A 249 -15.72 -18.88 -15.72
CA ALA A 249 -16.59 -19.11 -16.88
C ALA A 249 -17.81 -19.97 -16.51
N ALA A 250 -17.61 -21.03 -15.73
CA ALA A 250 -18.68 -21.89 -15.23
C ALA A 250 -19.65 -21.14 -14.32
N GLU A 251 -19.14 -20.27 -13.45
CA GLU A 251 -19.98 -19.42 -12.59
C GLU A 251 -20.79 -18.39 -13.39
N ARG A 252 -20.22 -17.83 -14.48
CA ARG A 252 -20.97 -16.96 -15.41
C ARG A 252 -22.07 -17.71 -16.16
N ILE A 253 -21.81 -18.93 -16.64
CA ILE A 253 -22.82 -19.77 -17.31
C ILE A 253 -23.93 -20.13 -16.32
N ARG A 254 -23.56 -20.53 -15.10
CA ARG A 254 -24.52 -20.88 -14.04
C ARG A 254 -25.41 -19.69 -13.66
N ARG A 255 -24.86 -18.46 -13.57
CA ARG A 255 -25.66 -17.26 -13.31
C ARG A 255 -26.58 -16.91 -14.48
N ALA A 256 -26.09 -17.01 -15.72
CA ALA A 256 -26.93 -16.79 -16.90
C ALA A 256 -28.09 -17.80 -16.99
N GLU A 257 -27.85 -19.06 -16.63
CA GLU A 257 -28.89 -20.09 -16.53
C GLU A 257 -29.89 -19.78 -15.40
N LEU A 258 -29.42 -19.39 -14.22
CA LEU A 258 -30.29 -18.98 -13.09
C LEU A 258 -31.14 -17.73 -13.41
N ASP A 259 -30.58 -16.77 -14.15
CA ASP A 259 -31.28 -15.57 -14.60
C ASP A 259 -32.31 -15.91 -15.70
N SER A 260 -32.04 -16.93 -16.54
CA SER A 260 -33.02 -17.42 -17.54
C SER A 260 -34.18 -18.20 -16.93
N VAL A 261 -33.98 -18.85 -15.78
CA VAL A 261 -35.01 -19.62 -15.07
C VAL A 261 -35.89 -18.73 -14.19
N SER A 262 -35.42 -17.54 -13.83
CA SER A 262 -36.15 -16.58 -12.97
C SER A 262 -37.00 -15.55 -13.73
N ALA A 263 -37.02 -15.58 -15.08
CA ALA A 263 -37.95 -14.77 -15.86
C ALA A 263 -39.40 -15.26 -15.63
N PRO A 264 -40.31 -14.42 -15.12
CA PRO A 264 -41.68 -14.86 -14.84
C PRO A 264 -42.39 -15.14 -16.17
N VAL A 265 -42.81 -16.39 -16.36
CA VAL A 265 -43.72 -16.77 -17.44
C VAL A 265 -45.02 -15.97 -17.21
N SER A 266 -45.21 -14.93 -18.01
CA SER A 266 -46.43 -14.13 -18.08
C SER A 266 -47.60 -15.02 -18.48
N LEU A 267 -48.34 -15.50 -17.47
CA LEU A 267 -49.68 -16.02 -17.64
C LEU A 267 -50.62 -14.85 -17.87
N ALA A 268 -51.10 -14.68 -19.11
CA ALA A 268 -52.45 -14.16 -19.38
C ALA A 268 -52.80 -14.19 -20.87
N PRO A 269 -54.10 -14.17 -21.23
CA PRO A 269 -55.28 -14.53 -20.44
C PRO A 269 -55.91 -15.87 -20.87
#